data_AF-A0A9N7UG36-F1
#
_entry.id   AF-A0A9N7UG36-F1
#
_cell.length_a   1.000
_cell.length_b   1.000
_cell.length_c   1.000
_cell.angle_alpha   90.00
_cell.angle_beta   90.00
_cell.angle_gamma   90.00
#
_symmetry.space_group_name_H-M   'P 1'
#
loop_
_entity.id
_entity.type
_entity.pdbx_description
1 polymer ?
#
loop_
_entity_poly.entity_id
_entity_poly.type
_entity_poly.pdbx_seq_one_letter_code
_entity_poly.pdbx_strand_id
1 'polypeptide(L)'
;MAEGGCEEEEVALIRGSGVCKWFNVRMGFGFLSMENRDGAALEQPLDVFVHQSKLHMEGFRSLREGEAVEFTFKKSSKGLESVSVTGPDGAPCLGSERRPKSAQKRRSKGDRCYNCGEPGHHAKECQLPPQPKKCHFCQSVSHMVASCPVKAQQQQQQQHHSSPGSQGVATSQRHEEKEEEHSQAGL
;
A
#
# COMPACT_ATOMS: atom_id res chain seq x y z
N MET A 1 -27.82 8.23 38.68
CA MET A 1 -27.17 8.33 37.35
C MET A 1 -26.72 6.93 36.99
N ALA A 2 -26.95 6.49 35.76
CA ALA A 2 -27.00 5.09 35.36
C ALA A 2 -25.68 4.34 35.55
N GLU A 3 -25.76 3.23 36.29
CA GLU A 3 -24.78 2.15 36.30
C GLU A 3 -24.84 1.48 34.91
N GLY A 4 -23.98 1.92 33.99
CA GLY A 4 -23.85 1.32 32.67
C GLY A 4 -23.09 0.00 32.78
N GLY A 5 -23.79 -1.06 33.15
CA GLY A 5 -23.32 -2.43 32.96
C GLY A 5 -23.07 -2.67 31.48
N CYS A 6 -21.80 -2.70 31.08
CA CYS A 6 -21.42 -3.35 29.83
C CYS A 6 -21.45 -4.83 30.15
N GLU A 7 -22.59 -5.47 29.86
CA GLU A 7 -22.82 -6.88 30.12
C GLU A 7 -21.64 -7.68 29.54
N GLU A 8 -20.91 -8.34 30.43
CA GLU A 8 -19.91 -9.36 30.12
C GLU A 8 -20.66 -10.57 29.56
N GLU A 9 -21.16 -10.45 28.33
CA GLU A 9 -21.58 -11.60 27.56
C GLU A 9 -20.32 -12.47 27.39
N GLU A 10 -20.36 -13.67 27.93
CA GLU A 10 -19.33 -14.69 27.79
C GLU A 10 -19.29 -15.11 26.31
N VAL A 11 -18.73 -14.24 25.46
CA VAL A 11 -18.65 -14.49 24.02
C VAL A 11 -17.59 -15.54 23.83
N ALA A 12 -17.99 -16.73 23.41
CA ALA A 12 -17.09 -17.84 23.12
C ALA A 12 -15.93 -17.36 22.22
N LEU A 13 -14.76 -17.18 22.82
CA LEU A 13 -13.52 -16.84 22.15
C LEU A 13 -12.99 -18.11 21.50
N ILE A 14 -13.15 -18.19 20.18
CA ILE A 14 -12.73 -19.37 19.43
C ILE A 14 -11.36 -19.08 18.81
N ARG A 15 -10.45 -20.05 18.87
CA ARG A 15 -9.16 -19.97 18.19
C ARG A 15 -9.33 -20.34 16.73
N GLY A 16 -8.71 -19.56 15.86
CA GLY A 16 -8.65 -19.81 14.43
C GLY A 16 -7.24 -19.55 13.91
N SER A 17 -6.92 -20.18 12.80
CA SER A 17 -5.72 -19.88 12.03
C SER A 17 -6.05 -19.79 10.54
N GLY A 18 -5.21 -19.06 9.82
CA GLY A 18 -5.38 -18.87 8.39
C GLY A 18 -4.45 -17.79 7.89
N VAL A 19 -4.88 -17.07 6.86
CA VAL A 19 -4.06 -16.08 6.17
C VAL A 19 -4.73 -14.72 6.10
N CYS A 20 -3.95 -13.64 6.07
CA CYS A 20 -4.50 -12.32 5.80
C CYS A 20 -4.96 -12.22 4.35
N LYS A 21 -6.28 -12.04 4.13
CA LYS A 21 -6.88 -11.90 2.80
C LYS A 21 -6.55 -10.55 2.18
N TRP A 22 -6.70 -9.48 2.96
CA TRP A 22 -6.28 -8.15 2.60
C TRP A 22 -6.26 -7.26 3.86
N PHE A 23 -5.41 -6.24 3.84
CA PHE A 23 -5.34 -5.25 4.92
C PHE A 23 -5.16 -3.84 4.37
N ASN A 24 -6.07 -2.94 4.74
CA ASN A 24 -5.96 -1.54 4.39
C ASN A 24 -5.11 -0.81 5.43
N VAL A 25 -3.82 -0.67 5.11
CA VAL A 25 -2.82 0.01 5.94
C VAL A 25 -3.21 1.45 6.31
N ARG A 26 -3.93 2.16 5.43
CA ARG A 26 -4.35 3.56 5.67
C ARG A 26 -5.52 3.63 6.64
N MET A 27 -6.47 2.71 6.54
CA MET A 27 -7.67 2.70 7.38
C MET A 27 -7.50 1.87 8.66
N GLY A 28 -6.46 1.03 8.73
CA GLY A 28 -6.16 0.22 9.92
C GLY A 28 -7.11 -0.97 10.11
N PHE A 29 -7.72 -1.48 9.05
CA PHE A 29 -8.57 -2.68 9.12
C PHE A 29 -8.40 -3.56 7.88
N GLY A 30 -8.81 -4.82 8.01
CA GLY A 30 -8.73 -5.82 6.96
C GLY A 30 -9.63 -7.01 7.22
N PHE A 31 -9.42 -8.05 6.43
CA PHE A 31 -10.04 -9.35 6.62
C PHE A 31 -9.00 -10.46 6.57
N LEU A 32 -9.23 -11.47 7.41
CA LEU A 32 -8.48 -12.71 7.45
C LEU A 32 -9.33 -13.81 6.82
N SER A 33 -8.70 -14.68 6.06
CA SER A 33 -9.30 -15.91 5.57
C SER A 33 -8.94 -17.02 6.55
N MET A 34 -9.91 -17.43 7.36
CA MET A 34 -9.76 -18.52 8.32
C MET A 34 -9.84 -19.85 7.58
N GLU A 35 -8.79 -20.66 7.69
CA GLU A 35 -8.71 -22.00 7.10
C GLU A 35 -8.90 -23.08 8.16
N ASN A 36 -8.60 -22.76 9.43
CA ASN A 36 -8.70 -23.68 10.55
C ASN A 36 -9.47 -23.05 11.70
N ARG A 37 -10.41 -23.80 12.29
CA ARG A 37 -11.20 -23.40 13.45
C ARG A 37 -11.01 -24.43 14.55
N ASP A 38 -10.47 -24.01 15.69
CA ASP A 38 -10.22 -24.86 16.85
C ASP A 38 -9.37 -26.11 16.52
N GLY A 39 -8.48 -26.01 15.54
CA GLY A 39 -7.67 -27.13 15.04
C GLY A 39 -8.36 -28.05 14.03
N ALA A 40 -9.61 -27.78 13.67
CA ALA A 40 -10.31 -28.42 12.56
C ALA A 40 -10.20 -27.60 11.27
N ALA A 41 -9.72 -28.22 10.19
CA ALA A 41 -9.72 -27.61 8.86
C ALA A 41 -11.15 -27.37 8.38
N LEU A 42 -11.43 -26.15 7.91
CA LEU A 42 -12.72 -25.79 7.33
C LEU A 42 -12.72 -26.10 5.84
N GLU A 43 -13.80 -26.69 5.33
CA GLU A 43 -13.96 -26.94 3.89
C GLU A 43 -14.08 -25.64 3.08
N GLN A 44 -14.57 -24.57 3.71
CA GLN A 44 -14.70 -23.25 3.11
C GLN A 44 -14.01 -22.21 4.00
N PRO A 45 -13.10 -21.39 3.45
CA PRO A 45 -12.46 -20.35 4.22
C PRO A 45 -13.47 -19.28 4.64
N LEU A 46 -13.45 -18.90 5.92
CA LEU A 46 -14.35 -17.90 6.47
C LEU A 46 -13.66 -16.54 6.59
N ASP A 47 -14.35 -15.48 6.20
CA ASP A 47 -13.86 -14.12 6.32
C ASP A 47 -14.04 -13.61 7.76
N VAL A 48 -12.94 -13.23 8.41
CA VAL A 48 -12.91 -12.66 9.76
C VAL A 48 -12.43 -11.22 9.71
N PHE A 49 -13.23 -10.33 10.26
CA PHE A 49 -12.87 -8.91 10.34
C PHE A 49 -11.72 -8.69 11.33
N VAL A 50 -10.70 -7.94 10.91
CA VAL A 50 -9.55 -7.58 11.74
C VAL A 50 -9.33 -6.07 11.80
N HIS A 51 -9.08 -5.57 13.01
CA HIS A 51 -8.73 -4.18 13.26
C HIS A 51 -7.28 -4.06 13.78
N GLN A 52 -6.57 -2.99 13.41
CA GLN A 52 -5.17 -2.77 13.77
C GLN A 52 -4.92 -2.83 15.29
N SER A 53 -5.89 -2.40 16.11
CA SER A 53 -5.76 -2.41 17.57
C SER A 53 -5.68 -3.82 18.16
N LYS A 54 -6.06 -4.83 17.39
CA LYS A 54 -6.06 -6.24 17.79
C LYS A 54 -4.80 -6.99 17.33
N LEU A 55 -3.95 -6.35 16.52
CA LEU A 55 -2.70 -6.92 16.03
C LEU A 55 -1.61 -6.86 17.11
N HIS A 56 -1.04 -8.02 17.42
CA HIS A 56 0.09 -8.14 18.33
C HIS A 56 1.40 -7.89 17.58
N MET A 57 1.85 -6.64 17.63
CA MET A 57 3.16 -6.22 17.11
C MET A 57 3.57 -4.87 17.69
N GLU A 58 4.87 -4.59 17.60
CA GLU A 58 5.45 -3.32 18.04
C GLU A 58 5.46 -2.29 16.90
N GLY A 59 5.16 -1.03 17.23
CA GLY A 59 5.17 0.07 16.26
C GLY A 59 3.93 0.12 15.36
N PHE A 60 4.14 0.06 14.04
CA PHE A 60 3.09 0.31 13.06
C PHE A 60 2.29 -0.96 12.74
N ARG A 61 1.07 -1.04 13.28
CA ARG A 61 0.21 -2.22 13.24
C ARG A 61 -0.41 -2.45 11.85
N SER A 62 0.10 -3.42 11.11
CA SER A 62 -0.41 -3.79 9.79
C SER A 62 -0.24 -5.28 9.52
N LEU A 63 -0.89 -5.82 8.50
CA LEU A 63 -0.67 -7.19 8.03
C LEU A 63 -0.23 -7.19 6.57
N ARG A 64 0.53 -8.20 6.15
CA ARG A 64 0.82 -8.46 4.74
C ARG A 64 -0.25 -9.41 4.18
N GLU A 65 -0.69 -9.16 2.95
CA GLU A 65 -1.54 -10.10 2.21
C GLU A 65 -0.86 -11.47 2.06
N GLY A 66 -1.58 -12.55 2.36
CA GLY A 66 -1.07 -13.92 2.38
C GLY A 66 -0.22 -14.28 3.60
N GLU A 67 -0.09 -13.40 4.60
CA GLU A 67 0.63 -13.70 5.84
C GLU A 67 -0.14 -14.71 6.70
N ALA A 68 0.52 -15.80 7.11
CA ALA A 68 -0.03 -16.76 8.05
C ALA A 68 -0.19 -16.11 9.43
N VAL A 69 -1.38 -16.25 10.01
CA VAL A 69 -1.74 -15.65 11.29
C VAL A 69 -2.55 -16.62 12.13
N GLU A 70 -2.35 -16.54 13.44
CA GLU A 70 -3.19 -17.16 14.45
C GLU A 70 -3.98 -16.09 15.16
N PHE A 71 -5.26 -16.35 15.43
CA PHE A 71 -6.11 -15.35 16.04
C PHE A 71 -7.23 -15.96 16.85
N THR A 72 -7.68 -15.22 17.86
CA THR A 72 -8.95 -15.49 18.53
C THR A 72 -10.01 -14.59 17.92
N PHE A 73 -11.19 -15.15 17.68
CA PHE A 73 -12.33 -14.39 17.14
C PHE A 73 -13.58 -14.66 17.96
N LYS A 74 -14.52 -13.72 17.87
CA LYS A 74 -15.83 -13.79 18.48
C LYS A 74 -16.91 -13.57 17.42
N LYS A 75 -18.10 -14.12 17.65
CA LYS A 75 -19.27 -13.82 16.82
C LYS A 75 -19.88 -12.51 17.30
N SER A 76 -20.05 -11.54 16.40
CA SER A 76 -20.69 -10.26 16.66
C SER A 76 -21.86 -10.05 15.71
N SER A 77 -22.68 -9.01 15.94
CA SER A 77 -23.82 -8.65 15.09
C SER A 77 -23.42 -8.37 13.64
N LYS A 78 -22.15 -8.03 13.38
CA LYS A 78 -21.61 -7.73 12.04
C LYS A 78 -20.89 -8.91 11.37
N GLY A 79 -20.84 -10.07 12.02
CA GLY A 79 -20.08 -11.24 11.55
C GLY A 79 -18.97 -11.64 12.52
N LEU A 80 -17.95 -12.33 12.01
CA LEU A 80 -16.81 -12.78 12.80
C LEU A 80 -15.81 -11.63 12.98
N GLU A 81 -15.46 -11.32 14.23
CA GLU A 81 -14.52 -10.26 14.58
C GLU A 81 -13.33 -10.83 15.35
N SER A 82 -12.11 -10.47 14.94
CA SER A 82 -10.88 -10.83 15.66
C SER A 82 -10.78 -10.08 16.98
N VAL A 83 -10.39 -10.78 18.04
CA VAL A 83 -10.13 -10.22 19.38
C VAL A 83 -8.64 -10.04 19.60
N SER A 84 -7.81 -11.00 19.17
CA SER A 84 -6.35 -10.91 19.20
C SER A 84 -5.78 -11.62 17.99
N VAL A 85 -4.78 -11.03 17.33
CA VAL A 85 -4.12 -11.59 16.15
C VAL A 85 -2.62 -11.58 16.35
N THR A 86 -2.00 -12.73 16.17
CA THR A 86 -0.55 -12.97 16.25
C THR A 86 -0.09 -13.66 14.96
N GLY A 87 1.21 -13.69 14.74
CA GLY A 87 1.82 -14.61 13.79
C GLY A 87 1.73 -16.07 14.27
N PRO A 88 2.23 -17.02 13.47
CA PRO A 88 2.33 -18.42 13.86
C PRO A 88 3.18 -18.57 15.12
N ASP A 89 2.83 -19.52 15.98
CA ASP A 89 3.49 -19.80 17.27
C ASP A 89 3.48 -18.61 18.24
N GLY A 90 2.54 -17.66 18.05
CA GLY A 90 2.45 -16.45 18.86
C GLY A 90 3.53 -15.40 18.55
N ALA A 91 4.25 -15.54 17.43
CA ALA A 91 5.20 -14.53 16.97
C ALA A 91 4.51 -13.17 16.71
N PRO A 92 5.24 -12.04 16.77
CA PRO A 92 4.70 -10.78 16.28
C PRO A 92 4.43 -10.86 14.78
N CYS A 93 3.33 -10.27 14.31
CA CYS A 93 3.03 -10.30 12.88
C CYS A 93 4.08 -9.48 12.08
N LEU A 94 4.39 -9.92 10.87
CA LEU A 94 5.43 -9.34 10.00
C LEU A 94 5.04 -7.93 9.53
N GLY A 95 3.77 -7.78 9.18
CA GLY A 95 3.20 -6.53 8.71
C GLY A 95 3.56 -6.18 7.27
N SER A 96 2.89 -5.12 6.78
CA SER A 96 3.05 -4.66 5.40
C SER A 96 4.44 -4.08 5.16
N GLU A 97 5.12 -4.56 4.11
CA GLU A 97 6.40 -4.02 3.62
C GLU A 97 6.28 -2.54 3.22
N ARG A 98 5.05 -2.11 2.91
CA ARG A 98 4.70 -0.71 2.67
C ARG A 98 4.47 0.03 3.98
N ARG A 99 5.55 0.27 4.72
CA ARG A 99 5.56 1.34 5.73
C ARG A 99 5.17 2.66 5.03
N PRO A 100 4.22 3.46 5.54
CA PRO A 100 3.90 4.75 4.94
C PRO A 100 5.18 5.58 4.86
N LYS A 101 5.49 6.04 3.64
CA LYS A 101 6.70 6.79 3.28
C LYS A 101 6.93 8.03 4.16
N SER A 102 5.96 8.46 4.97
CA SER A 102 6.09 9.56 5.92
C SER A 102 7.10 9.30 7.05
N ALA A 103 7.28 8.05 7.50
CA ALA A 103 8.24 7.72 8.57
C ALA A 103 9.66 7.40 8.06
N GLN A 104 9.80 6.98 6.80
CA GLN A 104 11.12 6.67 6.20
C GLN A 104 11.71 7.82 5.39
N LYS A 105 10.90 8.79 4.91
CA LYS A 105 11.38 9.89 4.05
C LYS A 105 11.96 11.09 4.83
N ARG A 106 12.33 10.90 6.09
CA ARG A 106 13.19 11.85 6.84
C ARG A 106 14.50 11.23 7.31
N ARG A 107 14.83 9.98 6.94
CA ARG A 107 16.22 9.51 6.98
C ARG A 107 16.96 10.07 5.76
N SER A 108 17.36 11.33 5.91
CA SER A 108 18.60 11.93 5.40
C SER A 108 19.17 11.39 4.08
N LYS A 109 18.41 11.41 2.99
CA LYS A 109 18.99 11.43 1.64
C LYS A 109 19.56 12.83 1.38
N GLY A 110 20.58 13.22 2.13
CA GLY A 110 21.11 14.59 2.08
C GLY A 110 22.06 15.01 3.20
N ASP A 111 22.33 14.18 4.21
CA ASP A 111 23.28 14.55 5.28
C ASP A 111 24.71 14.13 4.92
N ARG A 112 25.09 14.50 3.69
CA ARG A 112 26.46 14.39 3.17
C ARG A 112 26.97 15.80 3.01
N CYS A 113 28.23 16.01 3.35
CA CYS A 113 28.88 17.29 3.19
C CYS A 113 28.80 17.76 1.73
N TYR A 114 28.27 18.97 1.49
CA TYR A 114 28.19 19.55 0.13
C TYR A 114 29.56 19.86 -0.49
N ASN A 115 30.63 19.85 0.32
CA ASN A 115 32.01 20.05 -0.13
C ASN A 115 32.67 18.72 -0.54
N CYS A 116 32.79 17.75 0.38
CA CYS A 116 33.49 16.49 0.12
C CYS A 116 32.57 15.30 -0.22
N GLY A 117 31.34 15.28 0.30
CA GLY A 117 30.39 14.18 0.12
C GLY A 117 30.40 13.14 1.24
N GLU A 118 31.30 13.28 2.22
CA GLU A 118 31.35 12.38 3.37
C GLU A 118 30.17 12.62 4.32
N PRO A 119 29.60 11.56 4.92
CA PRO A 119 28.55 11.68 5.92
C PRO A 119 29.10 12.20 7.26
N GLY A 120 28.22 12.71 8.12
CA GLY A 120 28.56 13.07 9.51
C GLY A 120 29.01 14.52 9.75
N HIS A 121 29.07 15.36 8.71
CA HIS A 121 29.26 16.81 8.86
C HIS A 121 28.65 17.57 7.68
N HIS A 122 28.37 18.87 7.88
CA HIS A 122 27.94 19.77 6.81
C HIS A 122 29.13 20.54 6.20
N ALA A 123 28.97 21.14 5.03
CA ALA A 123 30.06 21.84 4.33
C ALA A 123 30.75 22.96 5.15
N LYS A 124 30.03 23.55 6.10
CA LYS A 124 30.57 24.54 7.07
C LYS A 124 31.58 23.95 8.06
N GLU A 125 31.55 22.64 8.27
CA GLU A 125 32.38 21.88 9.20
C GLU A 125 33.40 20.99 8.46
N CYS A 126 33.51 21.14 7.13
CA CYS A 126 34.41 20.34 6.31
C CYS A 126 35.83 20.87 6.40
N GLN A 127 36.75 20.03 6.86
CA GLN A 127 38.18 20.37 7.00
C GLN A 127 38.92 20.39 5.64
N LEU A 128 38.29 19.89 4.58
CA LEU A 128 38.85 19.94 3.24
C LEU A 128 38.68 21.34 2.63
N PRO A 129 39.65 21.80 1.82
CA PRO A 129 39.52 23.08 1.13
C PRO A 129 38.26 23.08 0.23
N PRO A 130 37.67 24.26 -0.06
CA PRO A 130 36.49 24.36 -0.92
C PRO A 130 36.72 23.66 -2.27
N GLN A 131 35.95 22.61 -2.53
CA GLN A 131 35.98 21.83 -3.76
C GLN A 131 35.02 22.42 -4.79
N PRO A 132 35.29 22.25 -6.09
CA PRO A 132 34.36 22.69 -7.13
C PRO A 132 32.99 22.02 -6.97
N LYS A 133 31.92 22.81 -7.10
CA LYS A 133 30.55 22.33 -6.93
C LYS A 133 30.24 21.24 -7.95
N LYS A 134 29.88 20.06 -7.46
CA LYS A 134 29.49 18.90 -8.28
C LYS A 134 27.97 18.79 -8.40
N CYS A 135 27.51 18.28 -9.54
CA CYS A 135 26.14 17.88 -9.75
C CYS A 135 25.71 16.88 -8.67
N HIS A 136 24.71 17.22 -7.86
CA HIS A 136 24.16 16.34 -6.83
C HIS A 136 23.46 15.07 -7.37
N PHE A 137 23.31 14.94 -8.70
CA PHE A 137 22.72 13.76 -9.33
C PHE A 137 23.78 12.79 -9.90
N CYS A 138 24.72 13.28 -10.72
CA CYS A 138 25.74 12.43 -11.37
C CYS A 138 27.18 12.68 -10.89
N GLN A 139 27.38 13.57 -9.92
CA GLN A 139 28.69 13.91 -9.33
C GLN A 139 29.70 14.59 -10.28
N SER A 140 29.30 14.96 -11.50
CA SER A 140 30.12 15.73 -12.44
C SER A 140 30.39 17.16 -11.93
N VAL A 141 31.61 17.65 -12.12
CA VAL A 141 32.00 19.04 -11.81
C VAL A 141 31.69 20.02 -12.96
N SER A 142 31.31 19.51 -14.14
CA SER A 142 31.12 20.33 -15.35
C SER A 142 29.75 21.02 -15.42
N HIS A 143 28.77 20.54 -14.65
CA HIS A 143 27.41 21.08 -14.66
C HIS A 143 26.73 20.91 -13.29
N MET A 144 25.66 21.66 -13.06
CA MET A 144 24.80 21.48 -11.89
C MET A 144 23.57 20.62 -12.23
N VAL A 145 22.82 20.18 -11.21
CA VAL A 145 21.62 19.33 -11.37
C VAL A 145 20.60 19.87 -12.39
N ALA A 146 20.52 21.20 -12.53
CA ALA A 146 19.61 21.85 -13.48
C ALA A 146 19.93 21.52 -14.95
N SER A 147 21.18 21.23 -15.27
CA SER A 147 21.66 20.94 -16.63
C SER A 147 22.27 19.54 -16.73
N CYS A 148 21.86 18.63 -15.85
CA CYS A 148 22.42 17.29 -15.83
C CYS A 148 21.85 16.42 -16.96
N PRO A 149 22.67 15.97 -17.92
CA PRO A 149 22.20 15.18 -19.06
C PRO A 149 21.63 13.83 -18.61
N VAL A 150 22.21 13.22 -17.58
CA VAL A 150 21.75 11.95 -17.01
C VAL A 150 20.36 12.11 -16.37
N LYS A 151 20.10 13.25 -15.71
CA LYS A 151 18.80 13.55 -15.11
C LYS A 151 17.73 13.80 -16.18
N ALA A 152 18.08 14.53 -17.24
CA ALA A 152 17.19 14.78 -18.37
C ALA A 152 16.77 13.47 -19.07
N GLN A 153 17.70 12.52 -19.25
CA GLN A 153 17.41 11.20 -19.81
C GLN A 153 16.50 10.35 -18.90
N GLN A 154 16.74 10.34 -17.57
CA GLN A 154 15.92 9.57 -16.62
C GLN A 154 14.47 10.08 -16.50
N GLN A 155 14.22 11.36 -16.78
CA GLN A 155 12.88 11.95 -16.73
C GLN A 155 12.02 11.60 -17.97
N GLN A 156 12.65 11.24 -19.10
CA GLN A 156 11.94 10.77 -20.29
C GLN A 156 11.47 9.32 -20.14
N GLN A 157 12.27 8.44 -19.53
CA GLN A 157 11.86 7.02 -19.35
C GLN A 157 10.65 6.86 -18.41
N GLN A 158 10.47 7.71 -17.40
CA GLN A 158 9.31 7.60 -16.49
C GLN A 158 7.95 7.94 -17.14
N GLN A 159 7.93 8.49 -18.35
CA GLN A 159 6.70 8.84 -19.06
C GLN A 159 6.18 7.70 -19.96
N HIS A 160 6.96 6.64 -20.19
CA HIS A 160 6.60 5.53 -21.10
C HIS A 160 6.03 4.28 -20.42
N HIS A 161 5.80 4.28 -19.10
CA HIS A 161 5.27 3.10 -18.36
C HIS A 161 3.78 3.21 -18.00
N SER A 162 3.08 4.23 -18.50
CA SER A 162 1.62 4.34 -18.36
C SER A 162 0.97 4.05 -19.71
N SER A 163 0.78 2.77 -20.05
CA SER A 163 -0.37 2.22 -20.80
C SER A 163 -0.05 0.84 -21.39
N PRO A 164 -0.95 -0.15 -21.18
CA PRO A 164 -1.29 -1.07 -22.25
C PRO A 164 -2.78 -0.97 -22.59
N GLY A 165 -3.07 -0.88 -23.89
CA GLY A 165 -4.19 -1.58 -24.52
C GLY A 165 -5.58 -0.93 -24.47
N SER A 166 -5.99 -0.33 -25.59
CA SER A 166 -7.35 -0.46 -26.14
C SER A 166 -7.32 -0.02 -27.61
N GLN A 167 -7.07 -0.95 -28.52
CA GLN A 167 -7.30 -0.76 -29.94
C GLN A 167 -8.81 -0.90 -30.20
N GLY A 168 -9.41 0.13 -30.78
CA GLY A 168 -10.80 0.17 -31.21
C GLY A 168 -10.90 0.84 -32.59
N VAL A 169 -11.18 -0.01 -33.58
CA VAL A 169 -11.38 0.15 -35.02
C VAL A 169 -11.95 1.47 -35.57
N ALA A 170 -11.43 1.85 -36.75
CA ALA A 170 -11.93 2.88 -37.65
C ALA A 170 -13.06 2.36 -38.57
N THR A 171 -14.11 3.14 -38.76
CA THR A 171 -15.05 3.08 -39.90
C THR A 171 -15.93 4.34 -39.84
N SER A 172 -15.68 5.35 -40.69
CA SER A 172 -16.23 5.53 -42.04
C SER A 172 -17.72 5.90 -42.09
N GLN A 173 -17.97 7.01 -42.79
CA GLN A 173 -19.16 7.37 -43.59
C GLN A 173 -20.23 8.29 -42.98
N ARG A 174 -20.30 9.46 -43.64
CA ARG A 174 -21.41 10.39 -43.94
C ARG A 174 -22.82 10.02 -43.47
N HIS A 175 -23.63 11.04 -43.16
CA HIS A 175 -24.80 11.40 -44.00
C HIS A 175 -25.32 12.80 -43.65
N GLU A 176 -25.28 13.68 -44.65
CA GLU A 176 -26.22 14.78 -44.86
C GLU A 176 -27.61 14.21 -45.20
N GLU A 177 -28.60 15.11 -45.22
CA GLU A 177 -29.90 15.04 -45.92
C GLU A 177 -31.14 15.04 -45.02
N LYS A 178 -31.79 16.21 -45.04
CA LYS A 178 -33.18 16.48 -44.67
C LYS A 178 -34.06 16.33 -45.91
N GLU A 179 -35.36 16.23 -45.64
CA GLU A 179 -36.51 16.45 -46.56
C GLU A 179 -36.77 15.27 -47.50
N GLU A 180 -37.99 14.97 -47.94
CA GLU A 180 -39.35 15.02 -47.41
C GLU A 180 -40.13 14.11 -48.38
N GLU A 181 -41.23 13.53 -47.92
CA GLU A 181 -42.40 13.19 -48.74
C GLU A 181 -42.44 11.98 -49.71
N HIS A 182 -43.67 11.45 -49.74
CA HIS A 182 -44.35 10.66 -50.77
C HIS A 182 -44.16 9.13 -50.84
N SER A 183 -44.89 8.48 -49.92
CA SER A 183 -46.07 7.62 -50.17
C SER A 183 -46.12 6.74 -51.43
N GLN A 184 -46.40 5.46 -51.15
CA GLN A 184 -47.20 4.48 -51.91
C GLN A 184 -46.54 3.61 -52.99
N ALA A 185 -46.25 2.36 -52.54
CA ALA A 185 -46.81 1.08 -53.01
C ALA A 185 -47.07 0.90 -54.51
N GLY A 186 -46.46 -0.15 -55.06
CA GLY A 186 -46.57 -0.51 -56.47
C GLY A 186 -47.82 -1.31 -56.85
N LEU A 187 -47.64 -1.95 -58.03
CA LEU A 187 -48.59 -2.65 -58.91
C LEU A 187 -49.15 -1.75 -60.03
#